data_AF-A0A329XM42-F1
#
_entry.id   AF-A0A329XM42-F1
#
_cell.length_a   1.000
_cell.length_b   1.000
_cell.length_c   1.000
_cell.angle_alpha   90.00
_cell.angle_beta   90.00
_cell.angle_gamma   90.00
#
_symmetry.space_group_name_H-M   'P 1'
#
loop_
_entity.id
_entity.type
_entity.pdbx_description
1 polymer ?
#
loop_
_entity_poly.entity_id
_entity_poly.type
_entity_poly.pdbx_seq_one_letter_code
_entity_poly.pdbx_strand_id
1 'polypeptide(L)'
;MRAVGVVVGALAAAEVVSWAASYCLLGEVDDAVAVPRGEAVVVLGHADPGPIAGRDNRQRVRAGLRSRRLPDSRLIFSGGAVAGPVPEAELMARHATDRFGYAGPLELETTSRSTWENIAAVIPMIEDADRIIIVSEPVHALKARLFLRRQRPDLAARLARARDYRAGEYLLHKPAVVALGLVDLGLSVWVPGWARNSANGLAGVRRLLARVQPKRARKSPRRSSPSVISSRAAA
;
A
#
# COMPACT_ATOMS: atom_id res chain seq x y z
N MET A 1 -17.35 7.89 31.36
CA MET A 1 -15.93 7.60 31.71
C MET A 1 -15.36 6.40 30.94
N ARG A 2 -15.99 5.22 30.95
CA ARG A 2 -15.45 4.02 30.26
C ARG A 2 -15.25 4.19 28.73
N ALA A 3 -16.24 4.72 28.03
CA ALA A 3 -16.14 4.95 26.58
C ALA A 3 -15.02 5.94 26.20
N VAL A 4 -14.84 7.01 27.00
CA VAL A 4 -13.75 7.97 26.82
C VAL A 4 -12.39 7.30 27.02
N GLY A 5 -12.26 6.46 28.06
CA GLY A 5 -11.03 5.69 28.30
C GLY A 5 -10.69 4.75 27.14
N VAL A 6 -11.69 4.08 26.55
CA VAL A 6 -11.49 3.22 25.37
C VAL A 6 -11.00 4.01 24.16
N VAL A 7 -11.60 5.17 23.89
CA VAL A 7 -11.20 6.04 22.77
C VAL A 7 -9.77 6.52 22.97
N VAL A 8 -9.44 7.06 24.16
CA VAL A 8 -8.08 7.54 24.47
C VAL A 8 -7.06 6.41 24.36
N GLY A 9 -7.39 5.22 24.88
CA GLY A 9 -6.54 4.04 24.76
C GLY A 9 -6.29 3.63 23.30
N ALA A 10 -7.32 3.63 22.46
CA ALA A 10 -7.19 3.32 21.03
C ALA A 10 -6.33 4.35 20.28
N LEU A 11 -6.49 5.64 20.59
CA LEU A 11 -5.67 6.71 20.02
C LEU A 11 -4.20 6.57 20.42
N ALA A 12 -3.93 6.35 21.71
CA ALA A 12 -2.57 6.16 22.22
C ALA A 12 -1.90 4.91 21.62
N ALA A 13 -2.63 3.79 21.51
CA ALA A 13 -2.13 2.58 20.89
C ALA A 13 -1.80 2.81 19.40
N ALA A 14 -2.66 3.52 18.67
CA ALA A 14 -2.41 3.85 17.26
C ALA A 14 -1.17 4.74 17.08
N GLU A 15 -0.95 5.71 17.97
CA GLU A 15 0.28 6.53 17.99
C GLU A 15 1.53 5.68 18.22
N VAL A 16 1.51 4.81 19.25
CA VAL A 16 2.65 3.95 19.58
C VAL A 16 2.96 3.00 18.44
N VAL A 17 1.95 2.39 17.83
CA VAL A 17 2.15 1.48 16.68
C VAL A 17 2.70 2.24 15.47
N SER A 18 2.15 3.41 15.12
CA SER A 18 2.68 4.19 13.99
C SER A 18 4.11 4.68 14.26
N TRP A 19 4.41 5.08 15.49
CA TRP A 19 5.77 5.43 15.91
C TRP A 19 6.73 4.24 15.76
N ALA A 20 6.40 3.10 16.36
CA ALA A 20 7.21 1.89 16.31
C ALA A 20 7.42 1.43 14.87
N ALA A 21 6.35 1.39 14.08
CA ALA A 21 6.40 1.05 12.67
C ALA A 21 7.39 1.94 11.92
N SER A 22 7.45 3.25 12.20
CA SER A 22 8.40 4.17 11.54
C SER A 22 9.88 3.77 11.74
N TYR A 23 10.23 3.07 12.82
CA TYR A 23 11.60 2.63 13.13
C TYR A 23 11.93 1.19 12.70
N CYS A 24 10.94 0.36 12.34
CA CYS A 24 11.17 -1.04 12.03
C CYS A 24 11.72 -1.30 10.62
N LEU A 25 12.53 -2.35 10.45
CA LEU A 25 13.07 -2.82 9.15
C LEU A 25 13.89 -1.79 8.36
N LEU A 26 14.51 -0.84 9.07
CA LEU A 26 15.50 0.08 8.50
C LEU A 26 16.83 -0.63 8.21
N GLY A 27 17.68 0.03 7.44
CA GLY A 27 19.05 -0.36 7.17
C GLY A 27 20.02 0.25 8.17
N GLU A 28 21.32 0.05 7.95
CA GLU A 28 22.41 0.58 8.79
C GLU A 28 22.89 1.96 8.30
N VAL A 29 22.09 2.64 7.47
CA VAL A 29 22.47 3.95 6.92
C VAL A 29 22.44 4.99 8.02
N ASP A 30 23.63 5.34 8.48
CA ASP A 30 23.81 6.35 9.50
C ASP A 30 23.46 7.74 8.95
N ASP A 31 22.76 8.54 9.75
CA ASP A 31 22.19 9.82 9.32
C ASP A 31 23.26 10.90 9.07
N ALA A 32 24.46 10.71 9.64
CA ALA A 32 25.60 11.61 9.51
C ALA A 32 26.56 11.26 8.35
N VAL A 33 26.41 10.09 7.72
CA VAL A 33 27.33 9.64 6.67
C VAL A 33 26.99 10.32 5.35
N ALA A 34 28.02 10.84 4.69
CA ALA A 34 27.93 11.40 3.35
C ALA A 34 27.28 10.38 2.40
N VAL A 35 26.50 10.86 1.44
CA VAL A 35 25.73 10.01 0.51
C VAL A 35 26.24 10.26 -0.91
N PRO A 36 27.43 9.72 -1.30
CA PRO A 36 28.07 10.06 -2.56
C PRO A 36 27.21 9.80 -3.79
N ARG A 37 26.36 8.76 -3.77
CA ARG A 37 25.45 8.41 -4.85
C ARG A 37 24.01 8.90 -4.64
N GLY A 38 23.82 9.84 -3.72
CA GLY A 38 22.54 10.55 -3.53
C GLY A 38 21.45 9.78 -2.80
N GLU A 39 20.31 10.45 -2.64
CA GLU A 39 19.16 9.98 -1.88
C GLU A 39 17.93 9.80 -2.80
N ALA A 40 17.24 8.67 -2.66
CA ALA A 40 15.96 8.41 -3.32
C ALA A 40 14.82 8.36 -2.29
N VAL A 41 13.80 9.18 -2.50
CA VAL A 41 12.59 9.24 -1.66
C VAL A 41 11.41 8.70 -2.45
N VAL A 42 11.02 7.47 -2.17
CA VAL A 42 9.88 6.79 -2.81
C VAL A 42 8.62 7.05 -2.00
N VAL A 43 7.62 7.68 -2.60
CA VAL A 43 6.31 7.95 -2.00
C VAL A 43 5.27 7.05 -2.67
N LEU A 44 4.67 6.16 -1.87
CA LEU A 44 3.70 5.19 -2.36
C LEU A 44 2.28 5.78 -2.45
N GLY A 45 1.56 5.45 -3.50
CA GLY A 45 0.19 5.85 -3.74
C GLY A 45 -0.84 5.12 -2.86
N HIS A 46 -1.99 5.76 -2.71
CA HIS A 46 -3.22 5.24 -2.14
C HIS A 46 -4.34 5.37 -3.19
N ALA A 47 -5.22 4.38 -3.26
CA ALA A 47 -6.27 4.18 -4.26
C ALA A 47 -7.33 5.30 -4.31
N ASP A 48 -6.93 6.46 -4.83
CA ASP A 48 -7.80 7.61 -5.05
C ASP A 48 -8.75 7.34 -6.24
N PRO A 49 -10.07 7.46 -6.06
CA PRO A 49 -11.03 7.26 -7.14
C PRO A 49 -11.22 8.50 -8.03
N GLY A 50 -10.81 9.67 -7.54
CA GLY A 50 -11.04 10.96 -8.19
C GLY A 50 -9.88 11.41 -9.08
N PRO A 51 -10.07 12.51 -9.84
CA PRO A 51 -9.07 13.07 -10.75
C PRO A 51 -8.00 13.92 -10.03
N ILE A 52 -8.06 14.02 -8.71
CA ILE A 52 -7.15 14.80 -7.88
C ILE A 52 -6.67 13.94 -6.70
N ALA A 53 -5.48 14.24 -6.18
CA ALA A 53 -4.97 13.57 -4.98
C ALA A 53 -5.98 13.69 -3.82
N GLY A 54 -6.32 12.58 -3.19
CA GLY A 54 -7.14 12.49 -2.00
C GLY A 54 -6.35 12.84 -0.74
N ARG A 55 -7.01 12.75 0.42
CA ARG A 55 -6.42 13.13 1.72
C ARG A 55 -5.09 12.41 1.98
N ASP A 56 -5.08 11.09 1.78
CA ASP A 56 -3.94 10.23 2.09
C ASP A 56 -2.75 10.53 1.17
N ASN A 57 -2.97 10.62 -0.15
CA ASN A 57 -1.91 10.98 -1.09
C ASN A 57 -1.37 12.40 -0.85
N ARG A 58 -2.21 13.38 -0.49
CA ARG A 58 -1.73 14.73 -0.09
C ARG A 58 -0.88 14.71 1.18
N GLN A 59 -1.23 13.86 2.15
CA GLN A 59 -0.40 13.65 3.34
C GLN A 59 0.94 13.01 2.97
N ARG A 60 0.92 11.96 2.14
CA ARG A 60 2.13 11.24 1.72
C ARG A 60 3.06 12.14 0.90
N VAL A 61 2.53 13.02 0.05
CA VAL A 61 3.33 14.05 -0.64
C VAL A 61 4.04 14.97 0.36
N ARG A 62 3.33 15.49 1.38
CA ARG A 62 3.95 16.31 2.43
C ARG A 62 5.02 15.56 3.20
N ALA A 63 4.75 14.29 3.53
CA ALA A 63 5.71 13.41 4.17
C ALA A 63 6.94 13.15 3.27
N GLY A 64 6.75 13.00 1.96
CA GLY A 64 7.82 12.83 0.98
C GLY A 64 8.73 14.04 0.94
N LEU A 65 8.13 15.21 0.71
CA LEU A 65 8.86 16.48 0.65
C LEU A 65 9.64 16.75 1.93
N ARG A 66 9.06 16.49 3.11
CA ARG A 66 9.74 16.71 4.40
C ARG A 66 10.80 15.66 4.73
N SER A 67 10.75 14.48 4.10
CA SER A 67 11.70 13.38 4.31
C SER A 67 13.00 13.55 3.54
N ARG A 68 12.99 14.38 2.48
CA ARG A 68 14.20 14.74 1.73
C ARG A 68 15.21 15.40 2.65
N ARG A 69 16.48 15.01 2.50
CA ARG A 69 17.61 15.55 3.28
C ARG A 69 18.60 16.30 2.42
N LEU A 70 18.64 16.01 1.13
CA LEU A 70 19.52 16.67 0.18
C LEU A 70 18.70 17.51 -0.81
N PRO A 71 19.23 18.63 -1.31
CA PRO A 71 18.57 19.42 -2.34
C PRO A 71 18.25 18.61 -3.61
N ASP A 72 19.15 17.71 -3.98
CA ASP A 72 19.13 16.87 -5.18
C ASP A 72 18.48 15.49 -4.97
N SER A 73 17.88 15.22 -3.80
CA SER A 73 17.17 13.97 -3.55
C SER A 73 16.10 13.73 -4.61
N ARG A 74 16.14 12.57 -5.26
CA ARG A 74 15.16 12.16 -6.26
C ARG A 74 13.85 11.81 -5.55
N LEU A 75 12.80 12.56 -5.86
CA LEU A 75 11.46 12.26 -5.38
C LEU A 75 10.78 11.33 -6.40
N ILE A 76 10.42 10.14 -5.97
CA ILE A 76 9.81 9.12 -6.82
C ILE A 76 8.38 8.90 -6.33
N PHE A 77 7.38 9.22 -7.15
CA PHE A 77 5.99 8.86 -6.86
C PHE A 77 5.66 7.53 -7.53
N SER A 78 5.18 6.54 -6.77
CA SER A 78 4.86 5.20 -7.28
C SER A 78 3.41 4.84 -6.99
N GLY A 79 2.70 4.41 -8.01
CA GLY A 79 1.29 4.01 -7.94
C GLY A 79 0.58 4.22 -9.27
N GLY A 80 0.04 3.14 -9.83
CA GLY A 80 -0.77 3.17 -11.05
C GLY A 80 -2.24 3.51 -10.84
N ALA A 81 -3.03 3.35 -11.89
CA ALA A 81 -4.47 3.65 -11.90
C ALA A 81 -5.29 2.50 -11.25
N VAL A 82 -5.36 2.46 -9.92
CA VAL A 82 -6.04 1.38 -9.17
C VAL A 82 -7.54 1.60 -9.04
N ALA A 83 -7.96 2.72 -8.47
CA ALA A 83 -9.37 3.06 -8.22
C ALA A 83 -9.93 4.15 -9.14
N GLY A 84 -9.06 4.96 -9.75
CA GLY A 84 -9.41 6.02 -10.68
C GLY A 84 -8.77 5.81 -12.05
N PRO A 85 -9.12 6.66 -13.04
CA PRO A 85 -8.56 6.59 -14.38
C PRO A 85 -7.14 7.18 -14.48
N VAL A 86 -6.71 7.97 -13.49
CA VAL A 86 -5.39 8.62 -13.46
C VAL A 86 -4.48 7.85 -12.50
N PRO A 87 -3.22 7.55 -12.88
CA PRO A 87 -2.24 6.98 -11.96
C PRO A 87 -2.05 7.82 -10.69
N GLU A 88 -2.02 7.17 -9.53
CA GLU A 88 -1.81 7.82 -8.23
C GLU A 88 -0.50 8.62 -8.19
N ALA A 89 0.55 8.13 -8.87
CA ALA A 89 1.82 8.83 -8.99
C ALA A 89 1.68 10.20 -9.66
N GLU A 90 0.89 10.31 -10.72
CA GLU A 90 0.62 11.60 -11.37
C GLU A 90 -0.19 12.54 -10.48
N LEU A 91 -1.18 12.02 -9.76
CA LEU A 91 -1.98 12.82 -8.82
C LEU A 91 -1.10 13.43 -7.72
N MET A 92 -0.17 12.63 -7.18
CA MET A 92 0.81 13.10 -6.21
C MET A 92 1.80 14.12 -6.80
N ALA A 93 2.29 13.87 -8.01
CA ALA A 93 3.18 14.78 -8.73
C ALA A 93 2.57 16.16 -8.93
N ARG A 94 1.35 16.22 -9.49
CA ARG A 94 0.59 17.47 -9.66
C ARG A 94 0.36 18.17 -8.33
N HIS A 95 0.04 17.41 -7.28
CA HIS A 95 -0.13 18.02 -5.96
C HIS A 95 1.17 18.62 -5.40
N ALA A 96 2.32 17.97 -5.63
CA ALA A 96 3.62 18.47 -5.21
C ALA A 96 4.01 19.75 -5.96
N THR A 97 3.82 19.78 -7.29
CA THR A 97 4.13 20.94 -8.14
C THR A 97 3.17 22.09 -7.87
N ASP A 98 1.87 21.85 -7.97
CA ASP A 98 0.87 22.91 -8.00
C ASP A 98 0.65 23.52 -6.61
N ARG A 99 0.81 22.71 -5.56
CA ARG A 99 0.53 23.17 -4.20
C ARG A 99 1.75 23.50 -3.35
N PHE A 100 2.90 22.90 -3.64
CA PHE A 100 4.14 23.17 -2.92
C PHE A 100 5.24 23.80 -3.79
N GLY A 101 4.98 24.03 -5.08
CA GLY A 101 5.97 24.62 -6.00
C GLY A 101 7.20 23.73 -6.17
N TYR A 102 7.08 22.41 -5.97
CA TYR A 102 8.23 21.52 -6.05
C TYR A 102 8.76 21.45 -7.49
N ALA A 103 10.03 21.83 -7.66
CA ALA A 103 10.72 21.87 -8.96
C ALA A 103 12.05 21.09 -8.95
N GLY A 104 12.26 20.23 -7.94
CA GLY A 104 13.45 19.38 -7.86
C GLY A 104 13.31 18.09 -8.69
N PRO A 105 14.33 17.20 -8.66
CA PRO A 105 14.30 15.93 -9.38
C PRO A 105 13.05 15.11 -9.00
N LEU A 106 12.30 14.71 -10.03
CA LEU A 106 11.02 14.04 -9.89
C LEU A 106 10.86 12.94 -10.94
N GLU A 107 10.55 11.73 -10.49
CA GLU A 107 10.30 10.57 -11.35
C GLU A 107 8.99 9.88 -10.96
N LEU A 108 8.35 9.21 -11.93
CA LEU A 108 7.05 8.57 -11.73
C LEU A 108 7.10 7.10 -12.11
N GLU A 109 6.48 6.28 -11.28
CA GLU A 109 6.13 4.90 -11.57
C GLU A 109 4.59 4.78 -11.59
N THR A 110 4.01 4.51 -12.76
CA THR A 110 2.57 4.66 -13.01
C THR A 110 1.85 3.35 -13.36
N THR A 111 2.54 2.21 -13.22
CA THR A 111 2.05 0.91 -13.70
C THR A 111 1.61 -0.01 -12.57
N SER A 112 2.20 0.14 -11.38
CA SER A 112 1.95 -0.75 -10.26
C SER A 112 0.51 -0.70 -9.76
N ARG A 113 -0.03 -1.86 -9.41
CA ARG A 113 -1.38 -2.02 -8.87
C ARG A 113 -1.40 -2.63 -7.48
N SER A 114 -0.27 -3.13 -6.97
CA SER A 114 -0.10 -3.63 -5.59
C SER A 114 1.13 -3.02 -4.92
N THR A 115 1.21 -3.07 -3.59
CA THR A 115 2.44 -2.72 -2.85
C THR A 115 3.64 -3.57 -3.30
N TRP A 116 3.43 -4.84 -3.68
CA TRP A 116 4.50 -5.70 -4.18
C TRP A 116 5.03 -5.21 -5.53
N GLU A 117 4.13 -4.85 -6.45
CA GLU A 117 4.47 -4.28 -7.75
C GLU A 117 5.10 -2.90 -7.64
N ASN A 118 4.63 -2.04 -6.71
CA ASN A 118 5.25 -0.74 -6.44
C ASN A 118 6.74 -0.96 -6.14
N ILE A 119 7.05 -1.84 -5.17
CA ILE A 119 8.44 -2.14 -4.81
C ILE A 119 9.22 -2.74 -5.98
N ALA A 120 8.63 -3.69 -6.72
CA ALA A 120 9.29 -4.29 -7.87
C ALA A 120 9.65 -3.25 -8.94
N ALA A 121 8.74 -2.31 -9.21
CA ALA A 121 8.87 -1.31 -10.26
C ALA A 121 9.83 -0.18 -9.88
N VAL A 122 9.95 0.19 -8.60
CA VAL A 122 10.90 1.23 -8.17
C VAL A 122 12.33 0.71 -7.98
N ILE A 123 12.57 -0.60 -7.91
CA ILE A 123 13.91 -1.16 -7.70
C ILE A 123 14.94 -0.62 -8.71
N PRO A 124 14.68 -0.63 -10.04
CA PRO A 124 15.62 -0.06 -11.02
C PRO A 124 15.84 1.45 -10.86
N MET A 125 14.89 2.18 -10.25
CA MET A 125 14.98 3.63 -10.05
C MET A 125 15.77 4.02 -8.79
N ILE A 126 16.08 3.06 -7.91
CA ILE A 126 16.72 3.31 -6.61
C ILE A 126 18.03 2.53 -6.42
N GLU A 127 18.44 1.71 -7.38
CA GLU A 127 19.58 0.79 -7.20
C GLU A 127 20.93 1.49 -7.05
N ASP A 128 21.06 2.66 -7.64
CA ASP A 128 22.22 3.54 -7.57
C ASP A 128 22.24 4.41 -6.31
N ALA A 129 21.11 4.58 -5.61
CA ALA A 129 21.04 5.40 -4.41
C ALA A 129 21.73 4.71 -3.22
N ASP A 130 22.52 5.50 -2.49
CA ASP A 130 23.15 5.07 -1.24
C ASP A 130 22.18 5.18 -0.06
N ARG A 131 21.17 6.06 -0.17
CA ARG A 131 20.11 6.24 0.83
C ARG A 131 18.73 6.12 0.20
N ILE A 132 17.93 5.19 0.69
CA ILE A 132 16.58 4.92 0.19
C ILE A 132 15.57 5.19 1.29
N ILE A 133 14.59 6.06 1.02
CA ILE A 133 13.51 6.37 1.96
C ILE A 133 12.19 5.96 1.33
N ILE A 134 11.43 5.09 2.02
CA ILE A 134 10.08 4.71 1.59
C ILE A 134 9.06 5.43 2.46
N VAL A 135 8.19 6.20 1.83
CA VAL A 135 7.20 7.07 2.46
C VAL A 135 5.80 6.55 2.18
N SER A 136 5.05 6.31 3.26
CA SER A 136 3.63 6.01 3.22
C SER A 136 3.02 6.26 4.60
N GLU A 137 1.82 5.77 4.89
CA GLU A 137 1.41 5.64 6.30
C GLU A 137 2.32 4.61 7.01
N PRO A 138 2.76 4.78 8.26
CA PRO A 138 3.88 4.03 8.84
C PRO A 138 3.76 2.50 8.80
N VAL A 139 2.56 1.94 9.02
CA VAL A 139 2.35 0.49 8.93
C VAL A 139 2.41 -0.01 7.47
N HIS A 140 1.93 0.79 6.52
CA HIS A 140 2.05 0.46 5.09
C HIS A 140 3.50 0.63 4.60
N ALA A 141 4.22 1.65 5.08
CA ALA A 141 5.65 1.82 4.83
C ALA A 141 6.48 0.67 5.42
N LEU A 142 6.09 0.14 6.59
CA LEU A 142 6.68 -1.08 7.15
C LEU A 142 6.47 -2.30 6.24
N LYS A 143 5.26 -2.51 5.73
CA LYS A 143 4.96 -3.55 4.73
C LYS A 143 5.82 -3.40 3.47
N ALA A 144 5.96 -2.18 2.97
CA ALA A 144 6.78 -1.88 1.80
C ALA A 144 8.27 -2.19 2.02
N ARG A 145 8.84 -1.80 3.18
CA ARG A 145 10.21 -2.15 3.57
C ARG A 145 10.41 -3.67 3.70
N LEU A 146 9.43 -4.39 4.25
CA LEU A 146 9.45 -5.86 4.28
C LEU A 146 9.53 -6.44 2.86
N PHE A 147 8.76 -5.90 1.92
CA PHE A 147 8.78 -6.37 0.53
C PHE A 147 10.09 -6.04 -0.17
N LEU A 148 10.67 -4.85 0.07
CA LEU A 148 12.00 -4.53 -0.45
C LEU A 148 13.04 -5.52 0.08
N ARG A 149 13.03 -5.82 1.38
CA ARG A 149 13.96 -6.78 1.99
C ARG A 149 13.82 -8.19 1.41
N ARG A 150 12.61 -8.61 1.03
CA ARG A 150 12.35 -9.90 0.36
C ARG A 150 12.83 -9.93 -1.09
N GLN A 151 12.77 -8.80 -1.79
CA GLN A 151 13.09 -8.72 -3.22
C GLN A 151 14.57 -8.37 -3.47
N ARG A 152 15.11 -7.43 -2.69
CA ARG A 152 16.47 -6.87 -2.77
C ARG A 152 17.00 -6.55 -1.37
N PRO A 153 17.49 -7.56 -0.62
CA PRO A 153 18.02 -7.35 0.74
C PRO A 153 19.21 -6.38 0.78
N ASP A 154 19.99 -6.31 -0.30
CA ASP A 154 21.09 -5.37 -0.49
C ASP A 154 20.62 -3.90 -0.52
N LEU A 155 19.49 -3.62 -1.18
CA LEU A 155 18.88 -2.28 -1.17
C LEU A 155 18.16 -2.00 0.15
N ALA A 156 17.59 -3.03 0.79
CA ALA A 156 16.98 -2.88 2.11
C ALA A 156 17.99 -2.50 3.21
N ALA A 157 19.26 -2.88 3.07
CA ALA A 157 20.33 -2.42 3.94
C ALA A 157 20.59 -0.90 3.84
N ARG A 158 20.11 -0.27 2.76
CA ARG A 158 20.22 1.18 2.50
C ARG A 158 18.99 1.99 2.94
N LEU A 159 18.02 1.34 3.60
CA LEU A 159 16.78 2.00 4.03
C LEU A 159 17.05 2.97 5.17
N ALA A 160 16.74 4.25 4.94
CA ALA A 160 16.72 5.29 5.96
C ALA A 160 15.29 5.60 6.41
N ARG A 161 15.18 6.22 7.58
CA ARG A 161 13.90 6.55 8.19
C ARG A 161 13.20 7.66 7.42
N ALA A 162 11.96 7.39 7.00
CA ALA A 162 11.05 8.42 6.52
C ALA A 162 10.58 9.32 7.68
N ARG A 163 10.37 10.59 7.38
CA ARG A 163 9.55 11.45 8.21
C ARG A 163 8.11 11.28 7.78
N ASP A 164 7.51 10.11 7.92
CA ASP A 164 6.09 9.87 7.62
C ASP A 164 5.21 9.84 8.88
N TYR A 165 5.79 9.46 10.01
CA TYR A 165 5.18 9.61 11.33
C TYR A 165 5.38 11.02 11.93
N ARG A 166 4.30 11.61 12.47
CA ARG A 166 4.35 12.78 13.37
C ARG A 166 3.25 12.64 14.43
N ALA A 167 3.63 12.88 15.69
CA ALA A 167 2.71 12.74 16.82
C ALA A 167 1.51 13.70 16.68
N GLY A 168 0.31 13.21 16.95
CA GLY A 168 -0.93 14.00 16.91
C GLY A 168 -1.43 14.32 15.49
N GLU A 169 -0.64 14.04 14.45
CA GLU A 169 -1.10 14.20 13.07
C GLU A 169 -2.22 13.18 12.81
N TYR A 170 -3.39 13.67 12.39
CA TYR A 170 -4.51 12.82 11.94
C TYR A 170 -5.09 11.87 12.99
N LEU A 171 -4.99 12.25 14.25
CA LEU A 171 -5.29 11.43 15.42
C LEU A 171 -6.62 10.65 15.33
N LEU A 172 -7.71 11.28 14.88
CA LEU A 172 -9.04 10.66 14.87
C LEU A 172 -9.18 9.48 13.88
N HIS A 173 -8.45 9.48 12.77
CA HIS A 173 -8.54 8.39 11.78
C HIS A 173 -7.41 7.36 11.90
N LYS A 174 -6.34 7.72 12.60
CA LYS A 174 -5.16 6.88 12.80
C LYS A 174 -5.48 5.45 13.30
N PRO A 175 -6.40 5.23 14.27
CA PRO A 175 -6.70 3.88 14.73
C PRO A 175 -7.24 2.96 13.64
N ALA A 176 -8.16 3.45 12.80
CA ALA A 176 -8.75 2.65 11.74
C ALA A 176 -7.71 2.28 10.68
N VAL A 177 -6.87 3.25 10.29
CA VAL A 177 -5.81 3.03 9.30
C VAL A 177 -4.74 2.07 9.83
N VAL A 178 -4.32 2.22 11.09
CA VAL A 178 -3.38 1.30 11.74
C VAL A 178 -3.95 -0.11 11.82
N ALA A 179 -5.20 -0.28 12.24
CA ALA A 179 -5.83 -1.59 12.35
C ALA A 179 -5.88 -2.30 10.98
N LEU A 180 -6.35 -1.61 9.94
CA LEU A 180 -6.38 -2.16 8.57
C LEU A 180 -4.98 -2.49 8.05
N GLY A 181 -4.00 -1.60 8.29
CA GLY A 181 -2.61 -1.81 7.92
C GLY A 181 -1.98 -3.02 8.60
N LEU A 182 -2.25 -3.23 9.89
CA LEU A 182 -1.74 -4.39 10.64
C LEU A 182 -2.34 -5.70 10.13
N VAL A 183 -3.64 -5.72 9.82
CA VAL A 183 -4.29 -6.89 9.21
C VAL A 183 -3.65 -7.22 7.87
N ASP A 184 -3.50 -6.23 6.97
CA ASP A 184 -2.90 -6.45 5.66
C ASP A 184 -1.41 -6.84 5.73
N LEU A 185 -0.65 -6.25 6.66
CA LEU A 185 0.73 -6.66 6.95
C LEU A 185 0.78 -8.11 7.43
N GLY A 186 -0.08 -8.50 8.39
CA GLY A 186 -0.17 -9.85 8.90
C GLY A 186 -0.50 -10.86 7.80
N LEU A 187 -1.52 -10.59 6.97
CA LEU A 187 -1.85 -11.42 5.81
C LEU A 187 -0.67 -11.53 4.83
N SER A 188 0.07 -10.45 4.63
CA SER A 188 1.27 -10.42 3.76
C SER A 188 2.45 -11.24 4.30
N VAL A 189 2.47 -11.52 5.60
CA VAL A 189 3.47 -12.36 6.25
C VAL A 189 3.05 -13.82 6.23
N TRP A 190 1.79 -14.11 6.59
CA TRP A 190 1.36 -15.46 6.95
C TRP A 190 0.56 -16.18 5.86
N VAL A 191 0.00 -15.47 4.88
CA VAL A 191 -0.81 -16.08 3.82
C VAL A 191 0.00 -16.15 2.52
N PRO A 192 0.38 -17.36 2.06
CA PRO A 192 1.12 -17.53 0.82
C PRO A 192 0.41 -16.85 -0.37
N GLY A 193 1.17 -16.06 -1.12
CA GLY A 193 0.67 -15.34 -2.29
C GLY A 193 -0.17 -14.09 -1.98
N TRP A 194 -0.51 -13.78 -0.72
CA TRP A 194 -1.24 -12.54 -0.39
C TRP A 194 -0.44 -11.29 -0.76
N ALA A 195 0.86 -11.29 -0.48
CA ALA A 195 1.74 -10.16 -0.76
C ALA A 195 1.61 -9.64 -2.20
N ARG A 196 1.64 -10.55 -3.19
CA ARG A 196 1.50 -10.25 -4.62
C ARG A 196 0.07 -9.86 -5.03
N ASN A 197 -0.95 -10.33 -4.30
CA ASN A 197 -2.36 -10.12 -4.62
C ASN A 197 -3.02 -8.97 -3.84
N SER A 198 -2.28 -8.33 -2.95
CA SER A 198 -2.79 -7.30 -2.02
C SER A 198 -3.33 -6.04 -2.71
N ALA A 199 -3.06 -5.86 -4.02
CA ALA A 199 -3.67 -4.86 -4.91
C ALA A 199 -5.18 -4.67 -4.74
N ASN A 200 -5.91 -5.72 -4.35
CA ASN A 200 -7.36 -5.73 -4.38
C ASN A 200 -8.04 -5.34 -3.05
N GLY A 201 -7.29 -5.00 -1.98
CA GLY A 201 -7.88 -4.68 -0.67
C GLY A 201 -8.94 -5.72 -0.21
N LEU A 202 -10.10 -5.26 0.30
CA LEU A 202 -11.24 -6.11 0.70
C LEU A 202 -11.78 -7.01 -0.43
N ALA A 203 -11.57 -6.67 -1.71
CA ALA A 203 -11.98 -7.54 -2.83
C ALA A 203 -11.08 -8.79 -2.97
N GLY A 204 -9.84 -8.74 -2.46
CA GLY A 204 -8.98 -9.91 -2.28
C GLY A 204 -9.50 -10.84 -1.19
N VAL A 205 -9.98 -10.26 -0.07
CA VAL A 205 -10.60 -11.01 1.04
C VAL A 205 -11.84 -11.76 0.58
N ARG A 206 -12.72 -11.13 -0.23
CA ARG A 206 -13.91 -11.78 -0.82
C ARG A 206 -13.56 -12.99 -1.69
N ARG A 207 -12.47 -12.93 -2.48
CA ARG A 207 -12.00 -14.06 -3.31
C ARG A 207 -11.38 -15.19 -2.49
N LEU A 208 -10.68 -14.86 -1.40
CA LEU A 208 -10.13 -15.86 -0.49
C LEU A 208 -11.26 -16.62 0.23
N LEU A 209 -12.27 -15.89 0.74
CA LEU A 209 -13.47 -16.47 1.34
C LEU A 209 -14.26 -17.33 0.35
N ALA A 210 -14.33 -16.93 -0.92
CA ALA A 210 -14.96 -17.73 -1.97
C ALA A 210 -14.19 -19.03 -2.31
N ARG A 211 -12.87 -19.09 -2.07
CA ARG A 211 -12.06 -20.32 -2.23
C ARG A 211 -12.15 -21.26 -1.03
N VAL A 212 -12.45 -20.72 0.16
CA VAL A 212 -12.64 -21.50 1.40
C VAL A 212 -14.07 -22.06 1.49
N GLN A 213 -15.04 -21.52 0.74
CA GLN A 213 -16.36 -22.14 0.67
C GLN A 213 -16.27 -23.51 -0.05
N PRO A 214 -16.70 -24.61 0.60
CA PRO A 214 -16.74 -25.91 -0.05
C PRO A 214 -17.68 -25.81 -1.25
N LYS A 215 -17.23 -26.31 -2.41
CA LYS A 215 -18.04 -26.41 -3.63
C LYS A 215 -19.37 -27.08 -3.27
N ARG A 216 -20.45 -26.30 -3.15
CA ARG A 216 -21.80 -26.87 -3.07
C ARG A 216 -22.00 -27.67 -4.35
N ALA A 217 -22.07 -28.98 -4.21
CA ALA A 217 -22.32 -29.90 -5.30
C ALA A 217 -23.56 -29.44 -6.06
N ARG A 218 -23.35 -29.05 -7.30
CA ARG A 218 -24.39 -28.60 -8.22
C ARG A 218 -25.29 -29.84 -8.47
N LYS A 219 -26.51 -29.85 -7.90
CA LYS A 219 -27.47 -30.95 -8.11
C LYS A 219 -27.66 -31.16 -9.61
N SER A 220 -27.45 -32.39 -10.07
CA SER A 220 -27.70 -32.79 -11.45
C SER A 220 -29.17 -32.52 -11.82
N PRO A 221 -29.46 -32.03 -13.04
CA PRO A 221 -30.83 -31.80 -13.45
C PRO A 221 -31.59 -33.12 -13.54
N ARG A 222 -32.77 -33.17 -12.94
CA ARG A 222 -33.71 -34.31 -13.05
C ARG A 222 -34.05 -34.51 -14.53
N ARG A 223 -33.72 -35.68 -15.07
CA ARG A 223 -34.26 -36.16 -16.35
C ARG A 223 -35.78 -36.26 -16.21
N SER A 224 -36.52 -35.51 -17.02
CA SER A 224 -37.93 -35.73 -17.27
C SER A 224 -38.09 -36.98 -18.15
N SER A 225 -38.87 -37.95 -17.67
CA SER A 225 -39.26 -39.13 -18.45
C SER A 225 -40.25 -38.74 -19.56
N PRO A 226 -40.18 -39.35 -20.75
CA PRO A 226 -41.17 -39.12 -21.79
C PRO A 226 -42.47 -39.90 -21.48
N SER A 227 -43.60 -39.21 -21.54
CA SER A 227 -44.93 -39.79 -21.47
C SER A 227 -45.25 -40.53 -22.78
N VAL A 228 -45.42 -41.85 -22.67
CA VAL A 228 -46.00 -42.70 -23.71
C VAL A 228 -47.51 -42.46 -23.71
N ILE A 229 -48.07 -41.95 -24.81
CA ILE A 229 -49.51 -42.04 -25.07
C ILE A 229 -49.70 -42.94 -26.28
N SER A 230 -50.25 -44.12 -25.98
CA SER A 230 -50.69 -45.14 -26.93
C SER A 230 -51.84 -44.61 -27.78
N SER A 231 -51.78 -44.93 -29.07
CA SER A 231 -52.91 -44.93 -29.97
C SER A 231 -53.99 -45.90 -29.51
N ARG A 232 -55.26 -45.55 -29.73
CA ARG A 232 -56.32 -46.49 -30.12
C ARG A 232 -57.42 -45.75 -30.87
N ALA A 233 -57.93 -46.44 -31.89
CA ALA A 233 -58.78 -45.97 -32.97
C ALA A 233 -60.27 -46.24 -32.72
N ALA A 234 -61.07 -45.64 -33.62
CA ALA A 234 -62.42 -46.02 -34.08
C ALA A 234 -63.62 -45.78 -33.14
N ALA A 235 -64.50 -44.84 -33.50
CA ALA A 235 -65.66 -45.07 -34.36
C ALA A 235 -66.15 -43.73 -34.94
#